data_AF-A0AAW1H9R3-F1
#
_entry.id   AF-A0AAW1H9R3-F1
#
_cell.length_a   1.000
_cell.length_b   1.000
_cell.length_c   1.000
_cell.angle_alpha   90.00
_cell.angle_beta   90.00
_cell.angle_gamma   90.00
#
_symmetry.space_group_name_H-M   'P 1'
#
loop_
_entity.id
_entity.type
_entity.pdbx_description
1 polymer ?
#
loop_
_entity_poly.entity_id
_entity_poly.type
_entity_poly.pdbx_seq_one_letter_code
_entity_poly.pdbx_strand_id
1 'polypeptide(L)'
;MAMYIRVKRSKTTYFIQCDPTETALEIKQKLHGLIDQPVNDQRLILAETGVVLDDAKTLADQKVENDAVVALTLRKDDNEFEDVNIGKADDFYQSRESDGGSNW
;
A
#
# COMPACT_ATOMS: atom_id res chain seq x y z
N MET A 1 -4.46 -7.00 -20.44
CA MET A 1 -2.98 -7.00 -20.55
C MET A 1 -2.52 -6.95 -19.12
N ALA A 2 -1.99 -8.07 -18.60
CA ALA A 2 -1.78 -8.21 -17.16
C ALA A 2 -0.70 -7.22 -16.69
N MET A 3 -1.03 -6.42 -15.68
CA MET A 3 -0.10 -5.57 -14.95
C MET A 3 0.04 -6.07 -13.52
N TYR A 4 1.05 -5.58 -12.82
CA TYR A 4 1.24 -5.87 -11.40
C TYR A 4 1.34 -4.57 -10.62
N ILE A 5 0.79 -4.56 -9.41
CA ILE A 5 0.92 -3.45 -8.47
C ILE A 5 1.53 -3.94 -7.17
N ARG A 6 2.22 -3.03 -6.46
CA ARG A 6 2.86 -3.29 -5.18
C ARG A 6 2.03 -2.67 -4.08
N VAL A 7 1.24 -3.50 -3.40
CA VAL A 7 0.47 -3.07 -2.25
C VAL A 7 1.34 -3.17 -1.00
N LYS A 8 1.57 -2.07 -0.30
CA LYS A 8 2.47 -1.98 0.86
C LYS A 8 1.72 -1.61 2.13
N ARG A 9 2.02 -2.32 3.21
CA ARG A 9 1.59 -1.99 4.58
C ARG A 9 2.78 -2.19 5.52
N SER A 10 3.24 -1.12 6.14
CA SER A 10 4.44 -1.06 6.98
C SER A 10 5.67 -1.63 6.25
N LYS A 11 6.13 -2.82 6.63
CA LYS A 11 7.29 -3.52 6.03
C LYS A 11 6.88 -4.63 5.05
N THR A 12 5.59 -4.90 4.90
CA THR A 12 5.06 -5.97 4.05
C THR A 12 4.70 -5.41 2.68
N THR A 13 5.06 -6.15 1.62
CA THR A 13 4.70 -5.85 0.23
C THR A 13 3.99 -7.04 -0.38
N TYR A 14 2.78 -6.83 -0.91
CA TYR A 14 2.00 -7.79 -1.66
C TYR A 14 2.08 -7.45 -3.15
N PHE A 15 2.34 -8.45 -3.97
CA PHE A 15 2.35 -8.31 -5.43
C PHE A 15 1.00 -8.78 -5.97
N ILE A 16 0.19 -7.84 -6.44
CA ILE A 16 -1.15 -8.13 -6.94
C ILE A 16 -1.15 -8.03 -8.46
N GLN A 17 -1.45 -9.15 -9.11
CA GLN A 17 -1.68 -9.17 -10.55
C GLN A 17 -3.09 -8.67 -10.85
N CYS A 18 -3.18 -7.68 -11.73
CA CYS A 18 -4.44 -7.04 -12.09
C CYS A 18 -4.44 -6.51 -13.52
N ASP A 19 -5.60 -6.11 -13.99
CA ASP A 19 -5.78 -5.42 -15.28
C ASP A 19 -6.16 -3.94 -15.03
N PRO A 20 -5.76 -3.02 -15.93
CA PRO A 20 -6.10 -1.59 -15.81
C PRO A 20 -7.61 -1.31 -15.82
N THR A 21 -8.41 -2.26 -16.30
CA THR A 21 -9.88 -2.20 -16.31
C THR A 21 -10.53 -2.67 -15.03
N GLU A 22 -9.80 -3.37 -14.15
CA GLU A 22 -10.32 -3.75 -12.83
C GLU A 22 -10.50 -2.51 -11.95
N THR A 23 -11.40 -2.59 -10.97
CA THR A 23 -11.66 -1.53 -10.01
C THR A 23 -10.84 -1.71 -8.74
N ALA A 24 -10.74 -0.65 -7.92
CA ALA A 24 -10.10 -0.77 -6.62
C ALA A 24 -10.81 -1.81 -5.72
N LEU A 25 -12.12 -1.99 -5.87
CA LEU A 25 -12.89 -3.00 -5.15
C LEU A 25 -12.39 -4.43 -5.47
N GLU A 26 -12.17 -4.75 -6.74
CA GLU A 26 -11.63 -6.04 -7.16
C GLU A 26 -10.24 -6.28 -6.54
N ILE A 27 -9.40 -5.25 -6.44
CA ILE A 27 -8.09 -5.35 -5.78
C ILE A 27 -8.23 -5.65 -4.29
N LYS A 28 -9.16 -4.98 -3.59
CA LYS A 28 -9.43 -5.27 -2.18
C LYS A 28 -9.94 -6.69 -1.96
N GLN A 29 -10.74 -7.23 -2.89
CA GLN A 29 -11.18 -8.63 -2.85
C GLN A 29 -10.00 -9.61 -3.01
N LYS A 30 -9.05 -9.33 -3.92
CA LYS A 30 -7.83 -10.14 -4.03
C LYS A 30 -7.00 -10.10 -2.75
N LEU A 31 -6.90 -8.92 -2.12
CA LEU A 31 -6.21 -8.76 -0.84
C LEU A 31 -6.90 -9.47 0.30
N HIS A 32 -8.24 -9.52 0.33
CA HIS A 32 -9.01 -10.20 1.39
C HIS A 32 -8.52 -11.64 1.62
N GLY A 33 -8.30 -12.40 0.55
CA GLY A 33 -7.79 -13.78 0.65
C GLY A 33 -6.31 -13.90 1.08
N LEU A 34 -5.53 -12.81 1.00
CA LEU A 34 -4.11 -12.79 1.37
C LEU A 34 -3.87 -12.35 2.82
N ILE A 35 -4.68 -11.40 3.30
CA ILE A 35 -4.48 -10.77 4.62
C ILE A 35 -5.56 -11.17 5.63
N ASP A 36 -6.59 -11.90 5.20
CA ASP A 36 -7.74 -12.31 6.00
C ASP A 36 -8.45 -11.11 6.66
N GLN A 37 -8.62 -10.01 5.88
CA GLN A 37 -9.30 -8.80 6.35
C GLN A 37 -10.47 -8.45 5.42
N PRO A 38 -11.65 -8.11 5.96
CA PRO A 38 -12.80 -7.72 5.16
C PRO A 38 -12.52 -6.51 4.27
N VAL A 39 -13.07 -6.53 3.05
CA VAL A 39 -12.89 -5.48 2.02
C VAL A 39 -13.29 -4.08 2.52
N ASN A 40 -14.32 -3.99 3.36
CA ASN A 40 -14.79 -2.72 3.93
C ASN A 40 -13.80 -2.10 4.93
N ASP A 41 -12.94 -2.92 5.53
CA ASP A 41 -11.93 -2.47 6.47
C ASP A 41 -10.60 -2.17 5.75
N GLN A 42 -10.56 -2.26 4.42
CA GLN A 42 -9.38 -1.96 3.62
C GLN A 42 -9.52 -0.60 2.93
N ARG A 43 -8.48 0.22 3.04
CA ARG A 43 -8.32 1.46 2.29
C ARG A 43 -7.04 1.42 1.50
N LEU A 44 -7.16 1.66 0.20
CA LEU A 44 -6.06 1.71 -0.74
C LEU A 44 -5.74 3.17 -1.06
N ILE A 45 -4.46 3.54 -0.99
CA ILE A 45 -3.99 4.90 -1.30
C ILE A 45 -2.88 4.79 -2.34
N LEU A 46 -2.96 5.52 -3.44
CA LEU A 46 -1.87 5.58 -4.41
C LEU A 46 -0.70 6.36 -3.80
N ALA A 47 0.45 5.71 -3.58
CA ALA A 47 1.57 6.32 -2.86
C ALA A 47 2.22 7.47 -3.63
N GLU A 48 2.11 7.46 -4.98
CA GLU A 48 2.67 8.50 -5.83
C GLU A 48 1.93 9.85 -5.69
N THR A 49 0.60 9.81 -5.68
CA THR A 49 -0.23 11.01 -5.62
C THR A 49 -0.79 11.29 -4.21
N GLY A 50 -0.73 10.30 -3.31
CA GLY A 50 -1.38 10.34 -1.99
C GLY A 50 -2.91 10.23 -2.04
N VAL A 51 -3.48 9.89 -3.20
CA VAL A 51 -4.94 9.85 -3.41
C VAL A 51 -5.51 8.52 -2.95
N VAL A 52 -6.60 8.56 -2.17
CA VAL A 52 -7.38 7.38 -1.80
C VAL A 52 -8.08 6.84 -3.04
N LEU A 53 -7.93 5.55 -3.32
CA LEU A 53 -8.58 4.90 -4.44
C LEU A 53 -10.07 4.70 -4.17
N ASP A 54 -10.89 5.04 -5.15
CA ASP A 54 -12.33 4.88 -5.16
C ASP A 54 -12.72 3.48 -5.68
N ASP A 55 -13.61 2.82 -4.96
CA ASP A 55 -14.07 1.46 -5.22
C ASP A 55 -14.87 1.33 -6.52
N ALA A 56 -15.52 2.42 -6.97
CA ALA A 56 -16.30 2.44 -8.20
C ALA A 56 -15.45 2.75 -9.45
N LYS A 57 -14.20 3.22 -9.27
CA LYS A 57 -13.32 3.61 -10.37
C LYS A 57 -12.35 2.51 -10.75
N THR A 58 -12.01 2.46 -12.03
CA THR A 58 -10.99 1.54 -12.55
C THR A 58 -9.59 2.01 -12.18
N LEU A 59 -8.63 1.09 -12.19
CA LEU A 59 -7.23 1.41 -11.95
C LEU A 59 -6.69 2.43 -12.97
N ALA A 60 -7.07 2.29 -14.24
CA ALA A 60 -6.72 3.24 -15.30
C ALA A 60 -7.30 4.65 -15.09
N ASP A 61 -8.56 4.78 -14.66
CA ASP A 61 -9.17 6.09 -14.38
C ASP A 61 -8.42 6.83 -13.26
N GLN A 62 -7.90 6.06 -12.32
CA GLN A 62 -7.17 6.53 -11.15
C GLN A 62 -5.66 6.65 -11.39
N LYS A 63 -5.20 6.51 -12.64
CA LYS A 63 -3.79 6.60 -13.04
C LYS A 63 -2.88 5.59 -12.33
N VAL A 64 -3.41 4.42 -11.98
CA VAL A 64 -2.60 3.33 -11.45
C VAL A 64 -1.93 2.61 -12.62
N GLU A 65 -0.61 2.75 -12.71
CA GLU A 65 0.21 2.13 -13.75
C GLU A 65 0.82 0.79 -13.31
N ASN A 66 1.45 0.10 -14.25
CA ASN A 66 2.21 -1.10 -13.94
C ASN A 66 3.37 -0.76 -12.98
N ASP A 67 3.59 -1.63 -11.99
CA ASP A 67 4.55 -1.48 -10.90
C ASP A 67 4.23 -0.34 -9.91
N ALA A 68 3.04 0.28 -10.00
CA ALA A 68 2.61 1.33 -9.09
C ALA A 68 2.62 0.85 -7.62
N VAL A 69 2.97 1.78 -6.71
CA VAL A 69 3.00 1.53 -5.27
C VAL A 69 1.69 2.03 -4.66
N VAL A 70 0.97 1.14 -4.01
CA VAL A 70 -0.31 1.42 -3.33
C VAL A 70 -0.14 1.14 -1.85
N ALA A 71 -0.42 2.12 -0.99
CA ALA A 71 -0.50 1.91 0.44
C ALA A 71 -1.81 1.21 0.80
N LEU A 72 -1.72 0.23 1.69
CA LEU A 72 -2.86 -0.40 2.34
C LEU A 72 -2.93 0.04 3.79
N THR A 73 -4.05 0.65 4.18
CA THR A 73 -4.38 0.93 5.57
C THR A 73 -5.63 0.14 5.95
N LEU A 74 -5.65 -0.36 7.19
CA LEU A 74 -6.79 -1.10 7.71
C LEU A 74 -7.58 -0.24 8.69
N ARG A 75 -8.88 -0.47 8.78
CA ARG A 75 -9.72 0.11 9.84
C ARG A 75 -9.52 -0.69 11.12
N LYS A 76 -9.24 0.00 12.23
CA LYS A 76 -9.15 -0.58 13.57
C LYS A 76 -10.53 -0.65 14.22
N ASP A 77 -10.63 -1.39 15.32
CA ASP A 77 -11.87 -1.55 16.10
C ASP A 77 -12.50 -0.23 16.56
N ASP A 78 -11.70 0.84 16.67
CA ASP A 78 -12.15 2.21 17.01
C ASP A 78 -12.79 2.96 15.81
N ASN A 79 -13.01 2.27 14.69
CA ASN A 79 -13.56 2.83 13.44
C ASN A 79 -12.66 3.88 12.76
N GLU A 80 -11.41 4.02 13.21
CA GLU A 80 -10.36 4.83 12.58
C GLU A 80 -9.46 3.98 11.67
N PHE A 81 -9.03 4.56 10.55
CA PHE A 81 -8.04 3.92 9.67
C PHE A 81 -6.63 4.12 10.18
N GLU A 82 -5.77 3.13 9.97
CA GLU A 82 -4.33 3.27 10.17
C GLU A 82 -3.75 4.41 9.33
N ASP A 83 -2.74 5.07 9.89
CA ASP A 83 -1.93 6.03 9.14
C ASP A 83 -1.13 5.31 8.05
N VAL A 84 -0.80 6.04 6.98
CA VAL A 84 -0.08 5.49 5.84
C VAL A 84 1.38 5.27 6.23
N ASN A 85 1.69 4.04 6.66
CA ASN A 85 3.05 3.62 6.95
C ASN A 85 3.59 2.76 5.80
N ILE A 86 4.37 3.34 4.89
CA ILE A 86 5.12 2.59 3.88
C ILE A 86 6.60 2.73 4.24
N GLY A 87 7.22 1.65 4.73
CA GLY A 87 8.65 1.67 5.06
C GLY A 87 9.48 2.13 3.86
N LYS A 88 10.14 3.28 3.99
CA LYS A 88 11.11 3.75 2.99
C LYS A 88 12.40 2.96 3.20
N ALA A 89 13.05 2.57 2.11
CA ALA A 89 14.31 1.82 2.16
C ALA A 89 15.43 2.56 2.91
N ASP A 90 15.33 3.90 3.02
CA ASP A 90 16.29 4.77 3.71
C ASP A 90 16.34 4.56 5.24
N ASP A 91 15.24 4.08 5.84
CA ASP A 91 15.14 3.82 7.29
C ASP A 91 16.14 2.75 7.77
N PHE A 92 16.63 1.92 6.84
CA PHE A 92 17.62 0.87 7.12
C PHE A 92 19.04 1.41 7.33
N TYR A 93 19.36 2.63 6.86
CA TYR A 93 20.70 3.22 6.95
C TYR A 93 20.89 4.16 8.14
N GLN A 94 19.83 4.83 8.62
CA GLN A 94 19.95 5.79 9.73
C GLN A 94 20.28 5.16 11.09
N SER A 95 20.18 3.83 11.24
CA SER A 95 20.51 3.14 12.49
C SER A 95 22.01 2.92 12.71
N ARG A 96 22.90 3.27 11.75
CA ARG A 96 24.34 2.99 11.84
C ARG A 96 25.22 4.20 12.20
N GLU A 97 24.68 5.42 12.21
CA GLU A 97 25.50 6.64 12.37
C GLU A 97 25.31 7.38 13.70
N SER A 98 24.82 6.72 14.76
CA SER A 98 24.70 7.32 16.11
C SER A 98 25.68 6.77 17.16
N ASP A 99 26.55 5.81 16.81
CA ASP A 99 27.60 5.29 17.71
C ASP A 99 28.98 5.50 17.06
N GLY A 100 29.44 6.75 17.06
CA GLY A 100 30.75 7.14 16.52
C GLY A 100 31.30 8.44 17.10
N GLY A 101 30.68 8.94 18.17
CA GLY A 101 31.10 10.16 18.86
C GLY A 101 31.91 9.83 20.11
N SER A 102 33.18 10.22 20.08
CA SER A 102 34.08 10.45 21.23
C SER A 102 34.54 9.26 22.07
N ASN A 103 35.83 8.92 21.95
CA ASN A 103 36.77 8.86 23.09
C ASN A 103 38.24 8.67 22.64
N TRP A 104 38.99 9.77 22.49
CA TRP A 104 40.42 10.01 22.85
C TRP A 104 41.03 11.14 22.01
#